data_AF-A0A0W8JBD3-F1
#
_entry.id   AF-A0A0W8JBD3-F1
#
_cell.length_a   1.000
_cell.length_b   1.000
_cell.length_c   1.000
_cell.angle_alpha   90.00
_cell.angle_beta   90.00
_cell.angle_gamma   90.00
#
_symmetry.space_group_name_H-M   'P 1'
#
loop_
_entity.id
_entity.type
_entity.pdbx_description
1 polymer ?
#
loop_
_entity_poly.entity_id
_entity_poly.type
_entity_poly.pdbx_seq_one_letter_code
_entity_poly.pdbx_strand_id
1 'polypeptide(L)' 'MGCRNKDEVDQLCHQARKEGILAKKATDSGYPVGYWAFIRDPDGHTLEISYGQEIGLTVEQHQA' A
#
# COMPACT_ATOMS: atom_id res chain seq x y z
N MET A 1 -4.28 -0.62 3.83
CA MET A 1 -5.48 -0.79 2.98
C MET A 1 -5.18 -1.87 1.97
N GLY A 2 -6.04 -2.89 1.83
CA GLY A 2 -5.86 -3.95 0.84
C GLY A 2 -6.33 -3.50 -0.53
N CYS A 3 -5.42 -3.33 -1.49
CA CYS A 3 -5.79 -3.08 -2.89
C CYS A 3 -6.48 -4.32 -3.48
N ARG A 4 -7.20 -4.15 -4.59
CA ARG A 4 -7.87 -5.27 -5.30
C ARG A 4 -7.04 -5.86 -6.44
N ASN A 5 -6.02 -5.14 -6.89
CA ASN A 5 -5.15 -5.50 -8.01
C ASN A 5 -3.70 -5.02 -7.75
N LYS A 6 -2.69 -5.66 -8.37
CA LYS A 6 -1.31 -5.13 -8.41
C LYS A 6 -1.23 -3.76 -9.07
N ASP A 7 -2.05 -3.52 -10.08
CA ASP A 7 -2.08 -2.28 -10.86
C ASP A 7 -2.41 -1.05 -10.01
N GLU A 8 -3.33 -1.18 -9.04
CA GLU A 8 -3.66 -0.12 -8.08
C GLU A 8 -2.47 0.26 -7.20
N VAL A 9 -1.72 -0.74 -6.72
CA VAL A 9 -0.50 -0.50 -5.94
C VAL A 9 0.55 0.20 -6.80
N ASP A 10 0.64 -0.15 -8.09
CA ASP A 10 1.55 0.47 -9.03
C ASP A 10 1.16 1.93 -9.33
N GLN A 11 -0.13 2.21 -9.58
CA GLN A 11 -0.64 3.56 -9.76
C GLN A 11 -0.40 4.44 -8.54
N LEU A 12 -0.68 3.93 -7.34
CA LEU A 12 -0.42 4.65 -6.08
C LEU A 12 1.08 4.89 -5.88
N CYS A 13 1.92 3.90 -6.17
CA CYS A 13 3.38 4.04 -6.12
C CYS A 13 3.89 5.06 -7.14
N HIS A 14 3.30 5.11 -8.34
CA HIS A 14 3.63 6.08 -9.39
C HIS A 14 3.24 7.50 -8.97
N GLN A 15 2.04 7.67 -8.42
CA GLN A 15 1.56 8.94 -7.90
C GLN A 15 2.45 9.40 -6.74
N ALA A 16 2.72 8.52 -5.78
CA ALA A 16 3.62 8.80 -4.65
C ALA A 16 5.04 9.16 -5.11
N ARG A 17 5.55 8.51 -6.16
CA ARG A 17 6.85 8.83 -6.75
C ARG A 17 6.86 10.22 -7.37
N LYS A 18 5.78 10.59 -8.07
CA LYS A 18 5.63 11.90 -8.72
C LYS A 18 5.56 13.03 -7.70
N GLU A 19 4.87 12.78 -6.60
CA GLU A 19 4.73 13.69 -5.45
C GLU A 19 5.97 13.71 -4.55
N GLY A 20 6.94 12.79 -4.74
CA GLY A 20 8.14 12.69 -3.91
C GLY A 20 7.91 12.08 -2.53
N ILE A 21 6.73 11.51 -2.31
CA ILE A 21 6.26 10.92 -1.04
C ILE A 21 6.41 9.39 -1.02
N LEU A 22 7.05 8.80 -2.04
CA LEU A 22 7.28 7.36 -2.07
C LEU A 22 8.37 6.96 -1.08
N ALA A 23 7.99 6.32 0.03
CA ALA A 23 8.94 5.81 1.01
C ALA A 23 9.58 4.49 0.57
N LYS A 24 8.78 3.55 0.05
CA LYS A 24 9.25 2.26 -0.46
C LYS A 24 8.50 1.87 -1.70
N LYS A 25 9.26 1.53 -2.75
CA LYS A 25 8.72 1.01 -4.01
C LYS A 25 7.91 -0.26 -3.75
N ALA A 26 6.92 -0.47 -4.61
CA ALA A 26 6.14 -1.68 -4.61
C ALA A 26 7.06 -2.91 -4.75
N THR A 27 6.93 -3.82 -3.79
CA THR A 27 7.77 -5.00 -3.58
C THR A 27 6.86 -6.22 -3.64
N ASP A 28 7.18 -7.12 -4.55
CA ASP A 28 6.51 -8.43 -4.64
C ASP A 28 7.23 -9.41 -3.72
N SER A 29 6.62 -9.69 -2.58
CA SER A 29 7.13 -10.72 -1.66
C SER A 29 6.57 -12.11 -1.96
N GLY A 30 5.67 -12.23 -2.95
CA GLY A 30 5.00 -13.48 -3.27
C GLY A 30 4.06 -13.94 -2.17
N TYR A 31 3.40 -15.08 -2.37
CA TYR A 31 2.46 -15.62 -1.39
C TYR A 31 3.16 -16.05 -0.09
N PRO A 32 2.59 -15.82 1.12
CA PRO A 32 1.27 -15.23 1.43
C PRO A 32 1.26 -13.71 1.64
N VAL A 33 2.42 -13.06 1.54
CA VAL A 33 2.58 -11.62 1.80
C VAL A 33 1.99 -10.77 0.67
N GLY A 34 2.10 -11.23 -0.57
CA GLY A 34 1.63 -10.54 -1.76
C GLY A 34 2.54 -9.36 -2.17
N TYR A 35 1.92 -8.31 -2.69
CA TYR A 35 2.57 -7.15 -3.28
C TYR A 35 2.33 -5.92 -2.41
N TRP A 36 3.37 -5.25 -1.93
CA TRP A 36 3.22 -4.18 -0.94
C TRP A 36 4.18 -3.01 -1.17
N ALA A 37 3.80 -1.81 -0.73
CA ALA A 37 4.55 -0.58 -0.86
C ALA A 37 4.34 0.32 0.37
N PHE A 38 5.28 1.24 0.62
CA PHE A 38 5.10 2.29 1.62
C PHE A 38 5.09 3.66 0.96
N ILE A 39 4.10 4.46 1.32
CA ILE A 39 3.99 5.87 0.98
C ILE A 39 4.17 6.65 2.27
N ARG A 40 4.90 7.76 2.21
CA ARG A 40 5.06 8.68 3.31
C ARG A 40 4.49 10.03 2.92
N ASP A 41 3.25 10.26 3.31
CA ASP A 41 2.55 11.50 3.11
C ASP A 41 3.35 12.70 3.61
N PRO A 42 3.17 13.88 2.99
CA PRO A 42 3.91 15.09 3.37
C PRO A 42 3.59 15.53 4.81
N ASP A 43 2.46 15.10 5.37
CA ASP A 43 2.09 15.22 6.79
C ASP A 43 2.95 14.37 7.74
N GLY A 44 3.84 13.52 7.20
CA GLY A 44 4.75 12.68 7.96
C GLY A 44 4.20 11.30 8.33
N HIS A 45 2.95 11.00 7.94
CA HIS A 45 2.36 9.68 8.10
C HIS A 45 2.93 8.69 7.09
N THR A 46 3.01 7.41 7.47
CA THR A 46 3.45 6.34 6.59
C THR A 46 2.27 5.41 6.31
N LEU A 47 1.76 5.42 5.09
CA LEU A 47 0.74 4.51 4.62
C LEU A 47 1.37 3.26 4.02
N GLU A 48 0.95 2.10 4.54
CA GLU A 48 1.22 0.81 3.93
C GLU A 48 0.07 0.44 2.98
N ILE A 49 0.43 0.12 1.74
CA ILE A 49 -0.47 -0.43 0.74
C ILE A 49 -0.01 -1.84 0.41
N SER A 50 -0.93 -2.79 0.44
CA SER A 50 -0.65 -4.19 0.13
C SER A 50 -1.77 -4.81 -0.70
N TYR A 51 -1.42 -5.79 -1.52
CA TYR A 51 -2.30 -6.49 -2.45
C TYR A 51 -2.03 -7.99 -2.43
N GLY A 52 -3.09 -8.80 -2.47
CA GLY A 52 -2.97 -10.26 -2.51
C GLY A 52 -2.56 -10.88 -1.17
N GLN A 53 -2.61 -10.09 -0.11
CA GLN A 53 -2.45 -10.57 1.26
C GLN A 53 -3.81 -11.18 1.66
N GLU A 54 -3.89 -12.51 1.75
CA GLU A 54 -5.04 -13.24 2.33
C GLU A 54 -5.08 -12.95 3.84
N ILE A 55 -5.48 -11.73 4.22
CA ILE A 55 -5.75 -11.39 5.61
C ILE A 55 -7.27 -11.43 5.76
N GLY A 56 -7.77 -12.36 6.57
CA GLY A 56 -9.17 -12.37 7.00
C GLY A 56 -9.55 -10.97 7.48
N LEU A 57 -10.38 -10.29 6.69
CA LEU A 57 -10.81 -8.92 6.93
C LEU A 57 -11.62 -8.86 8.24
N THR A 58 -10.94 -8.54 9.34
CA THR A 58 -11.51 -7.74 10.43
C THR A 58 -10.78 -6.39 10.41
N VAL A 59 -10.99 -5.62 9.34
CA VAL A 59 -10.66 -4.18 9.39
C VAL A 59 -11.92 -3.50 9.91
N GLU A 60 -12.02 -3.41 11.24
CA GLU A 60 -12.85 -2.42 11.87
C GLU A 60 -12.33 -1.04 11.43
N GLN A 61 -13.08 -0.42 10.53
CA GLN A 61 -12.97 1.01 10.33
C GLN A 61 -13.36 1.68 11.64
N HIS A 62 -12.38 2.17 12.40
CA HIS A 62 -12.65 3.13 13.46
C HIS A 62 -12.05 4.47 13.04
N GLN A 63 -12.83 5.21 12.26
CA GLN A 63 -12.82 6.67 12.33
C GLN A 63 -13.66 7.05 13.56
N ALA A 64 -13.05 7.72 14.53
CA ALA A 64 -13.73 8.54 15.52
C ALA A 64 -12.83 9.71 15.89
#